data_AF-A0A920J3T1-F1
#
_entry.id   AF-A0A920J3T1-F1
#
_cell.length_a   1.000
_cell.length_b   1.000
_cell.length_c   1.000
_cell.angle_alpha   90.00
_cell.angle_beta   90.00
_cell.angle_gamma   90.00
#
_symmetry.space_group_name_H-M   'P 1'
#
loop_
_entity.id
_entity.type
_entity.pdbx_description
1 polymer ?
#
loop_
_entity_poly.entity_id
_entity_poly.type
_entity_poly.pdbx_seq_one_letter_code
_entity_poly.pdbx_strand_id
1 'polypeptide(L)' 'MLKVSAFRDKQFKGIVSKIEPLGIDYQNVTIFPILIEIDNTENLLLLEMNTEVEIEILNERVKLAVPTGSLQTGKV' A
#
# COMPACT_ATOMS: atom_id res chain seq x y z
N MET A 1 3.28 -4.36 -1.49
CA MET A 1 4.39 -4.42 -2.47
C MET A 1 4.88 -3.02 -2.78
N LEU A 2 6.16 -2.88 -3.08
CA LEU A 2 6.78 -1.59 -3.42
C LEU A 2 7.41 -1.67 -4.81
N LYS A 3 7.13 -0.68 -5.65
CA LYS A 3 7.74 -0.49 -6.97
C LYS A 3 8.55 0.79 -6.96
N VAL A 4 9.86 0.65 -7.11
CA VAL A 4 10.80 1.76 -7.01
C VAL A 4 11.07 2.28 -8.41
N SER A 5 10.98 3.60 -8.60
CA SER A 5 11.07 4.21 -9.95
C SER A 5 12.38 3.91 -10.67
N ALA A 6 13.45 3.67 -9.93
CA ALA A 6 14.77 3.29 -10.45
C ALA A 6 14.83 1.86 -11.00
N PHE A 7 13.87 0.98 -10.65
CA PHE A 7 13.85 -0.42 -11.05
C PHE A 7 12.51 -0.78 -11.71
N ARG A 8 12.51 -0.97 -13.04
CA ARG A 8 11.30 -1.31 -13.79
C ARG A 8 10.77 -2.71 -13.49
N ASP A 9 11.68 -3.67 -13.39
CA ASP A 9 11.35 -5.11 -13.33
C ASP A 9 11.61 -5.72 -11.94
N LYS A 10 11.85 -4.89 -10.91
CA LYS A 10 12.00 -5.35 -9.53
C LYS A 10 10.87 -4.85 -8.67
N GLN A 11 10.41 -5.73 -7.79
CA GLN A 11 9.46 -5.40 -6.73
C GLN A 11 10.10 -5.72 -5.39
N PHE A 12 9.84 -4.86 -4.43
CA PHE A 12 10.31 -5.02 -3.06
C PHE A 12 9.12 -5.33 -2.16
N LYS A 13 9.37 -6.14 -1.13
CA LYS A 13 8.37 -6.44 -0.10
C LYS A 13 8.77 -5.73 1.18
N GLY A 14 7.77 -5.18 1.86
CA GLY A 14 7.95 -4.54 3.14
C GLY A 14 6.73 -4.76 3.99
N ILE A 15 6.90 -4.55 5.30
CA ILE A 15 5.84 -4.66 6.30
C ILE A 15 5.59 -3.26 6.85
N VAL A 16 4.31 -2.87 6.94
CA VAL A 16 3.95 -1.63 7.64
C VAL A 16 4.21 -1.86 9.12
N SER A 17 5.27 -1.24 9.64
CA SER A 17 5.69 -1.40 11.03
C SER A 17 4.99 -0.43 11.96
N LYS A 18 4.59 0.75 11.44
CA LYS A 18 3.87 1.76 12.21
C LYS A 18 3.03 2.66 11.32
N ILE A 19 1.91 3.13 11.89
CA ILE A 19 1.11 4.24 11.37
C ILE A 19 1.22 5.35 12.41
N GLU A 20 1.65 6.54 12.00
CA GLU A 20 1.69 7.69 12.89
C GLU A 20 0.26 8.12 13.22
N PRO A 21 -0.07 8.39 14.50
CA PRO A 21 -1.44 8.68 14.92
C PRO A 21 -1.88 10.10 14.54
N LEU A 22 -0.94 11.00 14.28
CA LEU A 22 -1.22 12.38 13.90
C LEU A 22 -1.30 12.49 12.38
N GLY A 23 -2.48 12.85 11.88
CA GLY A 23 -2.67 13.19 10.47
C GLY A 23 -2.03 14.52 10.11
N ILE A 24 -1.54 14.63 8.87
CA ILE A 24 -1.00 15.88 8.31
C ILE A 24 -1.85 16.30 7.10
N ASP A 25 -2.03 17.61 6.93
CA ASP A 25 -2.74 18.14 5.77
C ASP A 25 -1.82 18.21 4.54
N TYR A 26 -2.22 17.55 3.47
CA TYR A 26 -1.51 17.51 2.20
C TYR A 26 -2.51 17.74 1.07
N GLN A 27 -2.40 18.87 0.35
CA GLN A 27 -3.28 19.20 -0.77
C GLN A 27 -4.78 19.10 -0.43
N ASN A 28 -5.18 19.64 0.73
CA ASN A 28 -6.55 19.56 1.25
C ASN A 28 -7.06 18.14 1.58
N VAL A 29 -6.16 17.17 1.69
CA VAL A 29 -6.44 15.81 2.15
C VAL A 29 -5.62 15.54 3.41
N THR A 30 -6.23 14.93 4.42
CA THR A 30 -5.50 14.48 5.61
C THR A 30 -4.87 13.12 5.34
N ILE A 31 -3.54 13.03 5.45
CA ILE A 31 -2.79 11.79 5.28
C ILE A 31 -2.17 11.35 6.61
N PHE A 32 -2.08 10.04 6.83
CA PHE A 32 -1.43 9.45 8.00
C PHE A 32 -0.09 8.85 7.55
N PRO A 33 1.05 9.39 8.01
CA PRO A 33 2.35 8.85 7.66
C PRO A 33 2.49 7.40 8.14
N ILE A 34 3.12 6.56 7.33
CA ILE A 34 3.43 5.18 7.68
C ILE A 34 4.93 4.94 7.61
N LEU A 35 5.42 4.07 8.48
CA LEU A 35 6.77 3.51 8.42
C LEU A 35 6.69 2.11 7.87
N ILE A 36 7.54 1.82 6.88
CA ILE A 36 7.63 0.52 6.24
C ILE A 36 9.04 -0.02 6.50
N GLU A 37 9.11 -1.21 7.07
CA GLU A 37 10.34 -1.98 7.17
C GLU A 37 10.53 -2.78 5.89
N ILE A 38 11.70 -2.67 5.27
CA ILE A 38 12.05 -3.31 4.00
C ILE A 38 13.42 -3.95 4.17
N ASP A 39 13.54 -5.19 3.70
CA ASP A 39 14.84 -5.85 3.58
C ASP A 39 15.63 -5.23 2.42
N ASN A 40 16.78 -4.63 2.74
CA ASN A 40 17.70 -4.03 1.78
C ASN A 40 19.10 -4.67 1.86
N THR A 41 19.18 -5.97 2.10
CA THR A 41 20.45 -6.74 2.15
C THR A 41 21.32 -6.58 0.89
N GLU A 42 20.71 -6.36 -0.28
CA GLU A 42 21.43 -6.09 -1.55
C GLU A 42 21.88 -4.62 -1.71
N ASN A 43 21.54 -3.73 -0.78
CA ASN A 43 21.84 -2.28 -0.82
C ASN A 43 21.37 -1.57 -2.10
N LEU A 44 20.25 -2.02 -2.68
CA LEU A 44 19.70 -1.45 -3.91
C LEU A 44 18.82 -0.21 -3.65
N LEU A 45 18.21 -0.13 -2.47
CA LEU A 45 17.35 0.97 -2.09
C LEU A 45 18.18 2.06 -1.43
N LEU A 46 18.25 3.22 -2.08
CA LEU A 46 18.89 4.41 -1.54
C LEU A 46 17.85 5.42 -1.08
N LEU A 47 18.29 6.35 -0.24
CA LEU A 47 17.47 7.49 0.18
C LEU A 47 17.00 8.31 -1.03
N GLU A 48 15.90 9.03 -0.85
CA GLU A 48 15.30 9.92 -1.86
C GLU A 48 14.74 9.20 -3.11
N MET A 49 14.73 7.87 -3.15
CA MET A 49 14.08 7.12 -4.22
C MET A 49 12.55 7.18 -4.12
N ASN A 50 11.91 7.60 -5.21
CA ASN A 50 10.46 7.58 -5.33
C ASN A 50 9.92 6.16 -5.52
N THR A 51 8.92 5.80 -4.73
CA THR A 51 8.38 4.45 -4.67
C THR A 51 6.85 4.49 -4.68
N GLU A 52 6.24 3.68 -5.54
CA GLU A 52 4.81 3.38 -5.50
C GLU A 52 4.57 2.20 -4.55
N VAL A 53 3.59 2.35 -3.66
CA VAL A 53 3.30 1.36 -2.61
C VAL A 53 1.88 0.85 -2.75
N GLU A 54 1.74 -0.46 -2.83
CA GLU A 54 0.46 -1.18 -2.75
C GLU A 54 0.39 -1.90 -1.41
N ILE A 55 -0.62 -1.61 -0.58
CA ILE A 55 -0.76 -2.20 0.76
C ILE A 55 -1.87 -3.23 0.74
N GLU A 56 -1.54 -4.45 1.13
CA GLU A 56 -2.51 -5.52 1.32
C GLU A 56 -3.10 -5.42 2.73
N ILE A 57 -4.39 -5.09 2.84
CA ILE A 57 -5.07 -4.87 4.13
C ILE A 57 -5.74 -6.16 4.63
N LEU A 58 -6.25 -6.98 3.71
CA LEU A 58 -6.93 -8.22 4.03
C LEU A 58 -6.63 -9.27 2.96
N ASN A 59 -6.12 -10.42 3.38
CA ASN A 59 -5.94 -11.59 2.54
C ASN A 59 -6.62 -12.80 3.18
N GLU A 60 -7.95 -12.73 3.22
CA GLU A 60 -8.77 -13.81 3.76
C GLU A 60 -9.34 -14.66 2.63
N ARG A 61 -9.22 -15.99 2.79
CA ARG A 61 -9.93 -16.94 1.94
C ARG A 61 -11.38 -17.00 2.38
N VAL A 62 -12.24 -16.28 1.67
CA VAL A 62 -13.69 -16.35 1.87
C VAL A 62 -14.28 -17.57 1.17
N LYS A 63 -15.30 -18.19 1.78
CA LYS A 63 -15.99 -19.37 1.21
C LYS A 63 -16.88 -19.02 0.01
N LEU A 64 -17.33 -17.77 -0.08
CA LEU A 64 -18.21 -17.27 -1.13
C LEU A 64 -17.80 -15.84 -1.49
N ALA A 65 -17.65 -15.57 -2.78
CA ALA A 65 -17.47 -14.23 -3.32
C ALA A 65 -18.41 -14.08 -4.53
N VAL A 66 -19.07 -12.92 -4.64
CA VAL A 66 -19.90 -12.58 -5.81
C VAL A 66 -19.28 -11.38 -6.51
N PRO A 67 -19.30 -11.30 -7.85
CA PRO A 67 -18.84 -10.11 -8.55
C PRO A 67 -19.61 -8.87 -8.11
N THR A 68 -18.91 -7.76 -7.90
CA THR A 68 -19.54 -6.49 -7.48
C THR A 68 -20.64 -6.05 -8.46
N GLY A 69 -20.47 -6.30 -9.76
CA GLY A 69 -21.46 -5.97 -10.80
C GLY A 69 -22.77 -6.76 -10.71
N SER A 70 -22.82 -7.85 -9.95
CA SER A 70 -24.05 -8.61 -9.71
C SER A 70 -24.89 -8.02 -8.57
N LEU A 71 -24.31 -7.13 -7.76
CA LEU A 71 -25.01 -6.46 -6.67
C LEU A 71 -25.93 -5.38 -7.25
N GLN A 72 -27.23 -5.51 -7.00
CA GLN A 72 -28.20 -4.47 -7.32
C GLN A 72 -28.69 -3.86 -6.02
N THR A 73 -28.59 -2.54 -5.89
CA THR A 73 -29.23 -1.82 -4.79
C THR A 73 -30.63 -1.45 -5.24
N GLY A 74 -31.65 -1.91 -4.52
CA GLY A 74 -33.01 -1.42 -4.73
C GLY A 74 -33.05 0.06 -4.36
N LYS A 75 -33.45 0.92 -5.30
CA LYS A 75 -33.87 2.28 -4.96
C LYS A 75 -35.16 2.16 -4.13
N VAL A 76 -35.15 2.65 -2.89
CA VAL A 76 -36.36 2.99 -2.14
C VAL A 76 -36.74 4.43 -2.47
#